data_AF-A0A929F565-F1
#
_entry.id   AF-A0A929F565-F1
#
_cell.length_a   1.000
_cell.length_b   1.000
_cell.length_c   1.000
_cell.angle_alpha   90.00
_cell.angle_beta   90.00
_cell.angle_gamma   90.00
#
_symmetry.space_group_name_H-M   'P 1'
#
loop_
_entity.id
_entity.type
_entity.pdbx_description
1 polymer ?
#
loop_
_entity_poly.entity_id
_entity_poly.type
_entity_poly.pdbx_seq_one_letter_code
_entity_poly.pdbx_strand_id
1 'polypeptide(L)'
;IYNRETFATSGSRMAVRLFGGWDYADDLHTRPDMLEKAYKQGVPMGGDMKPARKRDSAPRFLVMASKDALGANLDRIQIIKGWVDAKGATHDKVFDVVWSGERHPGADGKLPAVGNTVDLATATYRNTIGDAQLATVWQDPEFDPSVSALYYARVIEIPTPRWTTYDAVRAGLPLLKNVASTIQERAWTSPIWVSP
;
A
#
# COMPACT_ATOMS: atom_id res chain seq x y z
N ILE A 1 0.38 9.96 24.11
CA ILE A 1 -0.04 9.70 22.71
C ILE A 1 0.98 10.39 21.81
N TYR A 2 2.16 9.78 21.58
CA TYR A 2 3.30 10.50 20.98
C TYR A 2 3.75 9.96 19.61
N ASN A 3 3.25 8.80 19.17
CA ASN A 3 3.60 8.27 17.85
C ASN A 3 2.33 8.24 16.99
N ARG A 4 2.29 9.04 15.92
CA ARG A 4 1.19 9.09 14.93
C ARG A 4 1.23 7.89 13.96
N GLU A 5 1.80 6.78 14.43
CA GLU A 5 1.97 5.53 13.70
C GLU A 5 0.66 4.76 13.63
N THR A 6 -0.25 5.23 12.79
CA THR A 6 -1.58 4.65 12.62
C THR A 6 -1.85 4.30 11.18
N PHE A 7 -2.73 3.33 10.97
CA PHE A 7 -3.27 2.96 9.67
C PHE A 7 -4.72 2.51 9.85
N ALA A 8 -5.48 2.53 8.77
CA ALA A 8 -6.86 2.04 8.72
C ALA A 8 -6.97 0.88 7.73
N THR A 9 -7.94 -0.01 7.93
CA THR A 9 -8.26 -1.10 7.01
C THR A 9 -9.73 -1.04 6.62
N SER A 10 -10.08 -1.54 5.43
CA SER A 10 -11.48 -1.63 5.00
C SER A 10 -12.22 -2.86 5.55
N GLY A 11 -11.49 -3.81 6.13
CA GLY A 11 -12.09 -4.99 6.78
C GLY A 11 -11.06 -5.88 7.46
N SER A 12 -10.09 -6.40 6.71
CA SER A 12 -9.09 -7.34 7.23
C SER A 12 -8.10 -6.69 8.20
N ARG A 13 -7.47 -7.50 9.06
CA ARG A 13 -6.44 -7.06 10.03
C ARG A 13 -5.04 -7.15 9.45
N MET A 14 -4.84 -6.59 8.26
CA MET A 14 -3.49 -6.40 7.69
C MET A 14 -2.61 -5.60 8.66
N ALA A 15 -1.33 -5.94 8.73
CA ALA A 15 -0.34 -5.11 9.43
C ALA A 15 0.49 -4.36 8.39
N VAL A 16 0.61 -3.05 8.56
CA VAL A 16 1.33 -2.17 7.63
C VAL A 16 2.28 -1.27 8.40
N ARG A 17 3.49 -1.09 7.86
CA ARG A 17 4.42 -0.05 8.31
C ARG A 17 4.97 0.70 7.11
N LEU A 18 5.09 2.01 7.27
CA LEU A 18 5.70 2.92 6.30
C LEU A 18 6.68 3.82 7.06
N PHE A 19 7.87 3.99 6.50
CA PHE A 19 8.88 4.91 6.97
C PHE A 19 9.39 5.75 5.79
N GLY A 20 9.62 7.04 6.02
CA GLY A 20 10.26 7.95 5.07
C GLY A 20 11.66 8.31 5.56
N GLY A 21 12.63 8.36 4.66
CA GLY A 21 14.00 8.77 4.93
C GLY A 21 14.68 9.26 3.66
N TRP A 22 15.88 9.82 3.75
CA TRP A 22 16.61 10.33 2.59
C TRP A 22 17.64 9.32 2.05
N ASP A 23 18.16 8.45 2.92
CA ASP A 23 19.35 7.63 2.65
C ASP A 23 19.11 6.12 2.88
N TYR A 24 17.86 5.64 2.77
CA TYR A 24 17.57 4.21 2.91
C TYR A 24 18.19 3.39 1.78
N ALA A 25 19.01 2.40 2.09
CA ALA A 25 19.54 1.48 1.07
C ALA A 25 18.40 0.66 0.41
N ASP A 26 18.53 0.33 -0.88
CA ASP A 26 17.52 -0.44 -1.63
C ASP A 26 17.18 -1.78 -0.94
N ASP A 27 18.18 -2.44 -0.39
CA ASP A 27 18.10 -3.73 0.30
C ASP A 27 17.66 -3.62 1.77
N LEU A 28 17.34 -2.44 2.30
CA LEU A 28 16.99 -2.28 3.72
C LEU A 28 15.86 -3.22 4.14
N HIS A 29 14.90 -3.46 3.26
CA HIS A 29 13.73 -4.31 3.48
C HIS A 29 14.04 -5.80 3.68
N THR A 30 15.27 -6.26 3.42
CA THR A 30 15.71 -7.66 3.66
C THR A 30 16.66 -7.80 4.84
N ARG A 31 17.03 -6.68 5.50
CA ARG A 31 18.04 -6.70 6.57
C ARG A 31 17.45 -7.11 7.92
N PRO A 32 18.19 -7.87 8.76
CA PRO A 32 17.72 -8.20 10.12
C PRO A 32 17.52 -6.97 11.02
N ASP A 33 18.33 -5.92 10.81
CA ASP A 33 18.30 -4.66 11.57
C ASP A 33 17.45 -3.56 10.91
N MET A 34 16.58 -3.95 9.97
CA MET A 34 15.75 -3.06 9.17
C MET A 34 14.99 -2.03 10.01
N LEU A 35 14.27 -2.47 11.04
CA LEU A 35 13.43 -1.59 11.85
C LEU A 35 14.26 -0.59 12.65
N GLU A 36 15.36 -1.04 13.26
CA GLU A 36 16.26 -0.15 14.00
C GLU A 36 16.81 0.96 13.09
N LYS A 37 17.26 0.58 11.89
CA LYS A 37 17.74 1.53 10.88
C LYS A 37 16.64 2.48 10.41
N ALA A 38 15.43 1.98 10.16
CA ALA A 38 14.29 2.79 9.74
C ALA A 38 13.94 3.87 10.77
N TYR A 39 13.83 3.49 12.05
CA TYR A 39 13.58 4.47 13.12
C TYR A 39 14.74 5.44 13.33
N LYS A 40 15.98 5.00 13.15
CA LYS A 40 17.17 5.83 13.35
C LYS A 40 17.40 6.84 12.22
N GLN A 41 17.10 6.47 10.98
CA GLN A 41 17.47 7.22 9.78
C GLN A 41 16.30 7.98 9.14
N GLY A 42 15.07 7.79 9.62
CA GLY A 42 13.91 8.44 9.06
C GLY A 42 12.79 8.67 10.07
N VAL A 43 11.58 8.83 9.54
CA VAL A 43 10.36 9.04 10.32
C VAL A 43 9.34 7.97 9.96
N PRO A 44 8.55 7.48 10.93
CA PRO A 44 7.49 6.54 10.65
C PRO A 44 6.25 7.27 10.10
N MET A 45 5.28 6.50 9.61
CA MET A 45 3.98 7.00 9.15
C MET A 45 3.33 7.96 10.15
N GLY A 46 2.73 9.05 9.64
CA GLY A 46 2.18 10.13 10.45
C GLY A 46 3.19 11.21 10.87
N GLY A 47 4.46 11.08 10.48
CA GLY A 47 5.53 12.05 10.77
C GLY A 47 5.80 13.05 9.66
N ASP A 48 6.60 14.06 10.00
CA ASP A 48 7.12 15.06 9.08
C ASP A 48 8.61 14.77 8.80
N MET A 49 8.98 14.66 7.52
CA MET A 49 10.36 14.48 7.09
C MET A 49 11.18 15.73 7.43
N LYS A 50 12.35 15.53 8.04
CA LYS A 50 13.32 16.61 8.22
C LYS A 50 13.83 17.07 6.85
N PRO A 51 14.22 18.34 6.67
CA PRO A 51 14.82 18.81 5.43
C PRO A 51 15.97 17.92 4.98
N ALA A 52 16.05 17.65 3.67
CA ALA A 52 17.12 16.86 3.10
C ALA A 52 18.47 17.57 3.30
N ARG A 53 19.54 16.80 3.54
CA ARG A 53 20.91 17.36 3.62
C ARG A 53 21.40 17.87 2.28
N LYS A 54 20.92 17.28 1.18
CA LYS A 54 21.19 17.68 -0.20
C LYS A 54 19.87 18.08 -0.83
N ARG A 55 19.85 19.23 -1.51
CA ARG A 55 18.63 19.83 -2.07
C ARG A 55 17.91 18.93 -3.08
N ASP A 56 18.65 18.10 -3.81
CA ASP A 56 18.11 17.25 -4.89
C ASP A 56 17.94 15.77 -4.46
N SER A 57 18.05 15.46 -3.17
CA SER A 57 17.77 14.11 -2.67
C SER A 57 16.26 13.86 -2.66
N ALA A 58 15.79 12.87 -3.42
CA ALA A 58 14.40 12.44 -3.36
C ALA A 58 14.13 11.59 -2.11
N PRO A 59 12.93 11.66 -1.52
CA PRO A 59 12.57 10.84 -0.38
C PRO A 59 12.49 9.37 -0.78
N ARG A 60 12.91 8.52 0.15
CA ARG A 60 12.93 7.06 0.03
C ARG A 60 12.05 6.47 1.12
N PHE A 61 11.23 5.51 0.74
CA PHE A 61 10.20 4.95 1.58
C PHE A 61 10.42 3.46 1.77
N LEU A 62 10.70 3.05 3.00
CA LEU A 62 10.59 1.65 3.39
C LEU A 62 9.13 1.38 3.69
N VAL A 63 8.54 0.43 2.96
CA VAL A 63 7.17 -0.01 3.20
C VAL A 63 7.15 -1.52 3.35
N MET A 64 6.36 -2.01 4.29
CA MET A 64 6.15 -3.42 4.49
C MET A 64 4.73 -3.70 4.96
N ALA A 65 4.19 -4.83 4.50
CA ALA A 65 2.88 -5.29 4.88
C ALA A 65 2.85 -6.81 5.04
N SER A 66 2.02 -7.28 5.96
CA SER A 66 1.65 -8.68 6.08
C SER A 66 0.14 -8.83 6.01
N LYS A 67 -0.33 -9.90 5.37
CA LYS A 67 -1.74 -10.25 5.34
C LYS A 67 -2.30 -10.45 6.74
N ASP A 68 -3.62 -10.33 6.87
CA ASP A 68 -4.32 -10.87 8.04
C ASP A 68 -4.06 -12.39 8.14
N ALA A 69 -3.76 -12.88 9.34
CA ALA A 69 -3.51 -14.30 9.59
C ALA A 69 -4.61 -15.21 9.01
N LEU A 70 -5.88 -14.77 9.11
CA LEU A 70 -7.05 -15.48 8.60
C LEU A 70 -7.60 -14.91 7.28
N GLY A 71 -6.96 -13.86 6.74
CA GLY A 71 -7.39 -13.19 5.52
C GLY A 71 -6.65 -13.65 4.26
N ALA A 72 -6.93 -12.91 3.19
CA ALA A 72 -6.42 -13.18 1.86
C ALA A 72 -4.98 -12.69 1.70
N ASN A 73 -4.24 -13.31 0.77
CA ASN A 73 -2.90 -12.85 0.43
C ASN A 73 -2.92 -11.43 -0.16
N LEU A 74 -1.77 -10.78 -0.16
CA LEU A 74 -1.59 -9.43 -0.68
C LEU A 74 -1.42 -9.45 -2.20
N ASP A 75 -2.16 -8.59 -2.91
CA ASP A 75 -1.96 -8.25 -4.32
C ASP A 75 -0.70 -7.39 -4.46
N ARG A 76 -0.70 -6.22 -3.82
CA ARG A 76 0.33 -5.19 -4.00
C ARG A 76 0.33 -4.12 -2.91
N ILE A 77 1.42 -3.38 -2.87
CA ILE A 77 1.55 -2.12 -2.14
C ILE A 77 1.70 -0.99 -3.14
N GLN A 78 0.98 0.09 -2.88
CA GLN A 78 1.06 1.35 -3.59
C GLN A 78 1.56 2.45 -2.67
N ILE A 79 2.28 3.42 -3.22
CA ILE A 79 2.52 4.70 -2.57
C ILE A 79 1.70 5.74 -3.32
N ILE A 80 0.89 6.49 -2.57
CA ILE A 80 0.11 7.60 -3.08
C ILE A 80 0.82 8.88 -2.67
N LYS A 81 1.26 9.64 -3.67
CA LYS A 81 1.80 10.98 -3.53
C LYS A 81 0.68 11.99 -3.74
N GLY A 82 0.52 12.92 -2.82
CA GLY A 82 -0.30 14.11 -2.99
C GLY A 82 0.58 15.36 -2.90
N TRP A 83 0.32 16.38 -3.70
CA TRP A 83 1.05 17.66 -3.62
C TRP A 83 0.16 18.82 -4.08
N VAL A 84 0.59 20.04 -3.73
CA VAL A 84 -0.05 21.27 -4.20
C VAL A 84 0.96 22.02 -5.07
N ASP A 85 0.55 22.38 -6.27
CA ASP A 85 1.41 23.14 -7.19
C ASP A 85 1.48 24.63 -6.83
N ALA A 86 2.35 25.37 -7.51
CA ALA A 86 2.52 26.82 -7.28
C ALA A 86 1.25 27.66 -7.55
N LYS A 87 0.24 27.10 -8.21
CA LYS A 87 -1.06 27.75 -8.48
C LYS A 87 -2.12 27.38 -7.42
N GLY A 88 -1.76 26.55 -6.44
CA GLY A 88 -2.68 26.06 -5.41
C GLY A 88 -3.55 24.88 -5.84
N ALA A 89 -3.30 24.27 -7.01
CA ALA A 89 -4.06 23.09 -7.44
C ALA A 89 -3.52 21.84 -6.74
N THR A 90 -4.44 20.99 -6.27
CA THR A 90 -4.12 19.70 -5.65
C THR A 90 -3.95 18.64 -6.72
N HIS A 91 -2.90 17.84 -6.59
CA HIS A 91 -2.59 16.72 -7.46
C HIS A 91 -2.36 15.46 -6.63
N ASP A 92 -2.69 14.32 -7.19
CA ASP A 92 -2.33 13.02 -6.64
C ASP A 92 -1.84 12.06 -7.73
N LYS A 93 -0.94 11.17 -7.34
CA LYS A 93 -0.41 10.12 -8.20
C LYS A 93 -0.20 8.84 -7.41
N VAL A 94 -0.60 7.73 -8.03
CA VAL A 94 -0.46 6.39 -7.47
C VAL A 94 0.71 5.69 -8.13
N PHE A 95 1.60 5.14 -7.31
CA PHE A 95 2.71 4.32 -7.75
C PHE A 95 2.50 2.89 -7.23
N ASP A 96 2.47 1.90 -8.11
CA ASP A 96 2.62 0.50 -7.71
C ASP A 96 4.10 0.26 -7.39
N VAL A 97 4.44 -0.05 -6.13
CA VAL A 97 5.85 -0.07 -5.67
C VAL A 97 6.39 -1.47 -5.40
N VAL A 98 5.50 -2.42 -5.09
CA VAL A 98 5.80 -3.85 -5.01
C VAL A 98 4.51 -4.64 -5.14
N TRP A 99 4.55 -5.80 -5.78
CA TRP A 99 3.37 -6.64 -6.02
C TRP A 99 3.75 -8.12 -6.08
N SER A 100 2.73 -8.94 -5.93
CA SER A 100 2.84 -10.40 -5.95
C SER A 100 2.84 -10.99 -7.36
N GLY A 101 3.53 -12.12 -7.49
CA GLY A 101 3.65 -12.88 -8.73
C GLY A 101 4.43 -12.16 -9.83
N GLU A 102 4.65 -12.86 -10.94
CA GLU A 102 5.44 -12.38 -12.07
C GLU A 102 4.59 -11.53 -13.04
N ARG A 103 4.06 -10.41 -12.55
CA ARG A 103 3.32 -9.43 -13.35
C ARG A 103 4.22 -8.27 -13.72
N HIS A 104 4.02 -7.73 -14.91
CA HIS A 104 4.76 -6.57 -15.40
C HIS A 104 3.77 -5.49 -15.87
N PRO A 105 4.02 -4.20 -15.57
CA PRO A 105 3.23 -3.11 -16.13
C PRO A 105 3.19 -3.17 -17.66
N GLY A 106 2.02 -2.87 -18.23
CA GLY A 106 1.85 -2.77 -19.67
C GLY A 106 2.52 -1.53 -20.28
N ALA A 107 2.39 -1.36 -21.59
CA ALA A 107 2.89 -0.17 -22.29
C ALA A 107 2.27 1.16 -21.79
N ASP A 108 1.10 1.09 -21.14
CA ASP A 108 0.43 2.21 -20.49
C ASP A 108 0.91 2.48 -19.05
N GLY A 109 1.91 1.73 -18.58
CA GLY A 109 2.47 1.80 -17.23
C GLY A 109 1.58 1.20 -16.15
N LYS A 110 0.45 0.56 -16.51
CA LYS A 110 -0.47 -0.03 -15.52
C LYS A 110 -0.13 -1.47 -15.24
N LEU A 111 -0.04 -1.81 -13.96
CA LEU A 111 0.08 -3.20 -13.53
C LEU A 111 -1.22 -3.97 -13.79
N PRO A 112 -1.19 -5.11 -14.50
CA PRO A 112 -2.34 -5.97 -14.68
C PRO A 112 -2.95 -6.41 -13.33
N ALA A 113 -4.28 -6.57 -13.32
CA ALA A 113 -4.98 -7.06 -12.15
C ALA A 113 -4.45 -8.44 -11.73
N VAL A 114 -4.40 -8.67 -10.42
CA VAL A 114 -4.20 -10.02 -9.89
C VAL A 114 -5.37 -10.91 -10.30
N GLY A 115 -5.12 -12.22 -10.40
CA GLY A 115 -6.18 -13.20 -10.68
C GLY A 115 -7.27 -13.18 -9.60
N ASN A 116 -8.31 -14.00 -9.82
CA ASN A 116 -9.41 -14.16 -8.87
C ASN A 116 -9.59 -15.64 -8.53
N THR A 117 -9.55 -15.98 -7.23
CA THR A 117 -9.72 -17.34 -6.72
C THR A 117 -11.03 -17.55 -5.98
N VAL A 118 -11.92 -16.55 -6.00
CA VAL A 118 -13.22 -16.61 -5.34
C VAL A 118 -14.10 -17.66 -6.00
N ASP A 119 -14.64 -18.55 -5.17
CA ASP A 119 -15.72 -19.45 -5.50
C ASP A 119 -17.04 -18.80 -5.05
N LEU A 120 -17.84 -18.38 -6.02
CA LEU A 120 -19.10 -17.68 -5.79
C LEU A 120 -20.24 -18.61 -5.32
N ALA A 121 -20.14 -19.92 -5.55
CA ALA A 121 -21.14 -20.87 -5.10
C ALA A 121 -21.01 -21.17 -3.61
N THR A 122 -19.78 -21.16 -3.09
CA THR A 122 -19.48 -21.45 -1.68
C THR A 122 -19.11 -20.22 -0.87
N ALA A 123 -18.97 -19.05 -1.50
CA ALA A 123 -18.43 -17.83 -0.91
C ALA A 123 -17.07 -18.09 -0.22
N THR A 124 -16.20 -18.84 -0.89
CA THR A 124 -14.83 -19.11 -0.42
C THR A 124 -13.81 -18.54 -1.39
N TYR A 125 -12.54 -18.57 -1.03
CA TYR A 125 -11.43 -18.16 -1.88
C TYR A 125 -10.18 -18.96 -1.51
N ARG A 126 -9.19 -18.98 -2.41
CA ARG A 126 -7.92 -19.68 -2.18
C ARG A 126 -6.75 -18.72 -2.21
N ASN A 127 -5.85 -18.87 -1.24
CA ASN A 127 -4.57 -18.15 -1.18
C ASN A 127 -3.50 -18.81 -2.07
N THR A 128 -3.89 -19.24 -3.28
CA THR A 128 -3.00 -19.82 -4.30
C THR A 128 -2.34 -18.76 -5.18
N ILE A 129 -2.74 -17.50 -5.03
CA ILE A 129 -2.14 -16.31 -5.66
C ILE A 129 -1.93 -15.24 -4.58
N GLY A 130 -1.19 -14.19 -4.89
CA GLY A 130 -0.82 -13.19 -3.90
C GLY A 130 0.28 -13.67 -2.96
N ASP A 131 0.88 -12.76 -2.21
CA ASP A 131 1.92 -13.09 -1.22
C ASP A 131 1.48 -12.81 0.22
N ALA A 132 1.99 -13.58 1.18
CA ALA A 132 1.66 -13.37 2.59
C ALA A 132 2.29 -12.08 3.16
N GLN A 133 3.40 -11.65 2.58
CA GLN A 133 4.15 -10.46 2.96
C GLN A 133 4.68 -9.77 1.70
N LEU A 134 4.68 -8.44 1.72
CA LEU A 134 5.30 -7.61 0.70
C LEU A 134 6.14 -6.55 1.40
N ALA A 135 7.35 -6.30 0.93
CA ALA A 135 8.21 -5.25 1.44
C ALA A 135 9.13 -4.72 0.35
N THR A 136 9.43 -3.42 0.37
CA THR A 136 10.36 -2.79 -0.56
C THR A 136 10.88 -1.48 0.00
N VAL A 137 11.96 -0.98 -0.60
CA VAL A 137 12.34 0.43 -0.52
C VAL A 137 12.08 1.08 -1.86
N TRP A 138 11.29 2.15 -1.88
CA TRP A 138 10.93 2.88 -3.08
C TRP A 138 11.38 4.34 -2.99
N GLN A 139 11.95 4.87 -4.07
CA GLN A 139 12.32 6.29 -4.19
C GLN A 139 11.34 6.99 -5.12
N ASP A 140 10.90 8.20 -4.77
CA ASP A 140 10.05 8.99 -5.66
C ASP A 140 10.83 9.42 -6.92
N PRO A 141 10.45 8.92 -8.12
CA PRO A 141 11.14 9.25 -9.37
C PRO A 141 10.79 10.64 -9.89
N GLU A 142 9.73 11.26 -9.36
CA GLU A 142 9.17 12.53 -9.84
C GLU A 142 9.15 13.57 -8.70
N PHE A 143 10.11 13.47 -7.77
CA PHE A 143 10.21 14.39 -6.65
C PHE A 143 10.60 15.79 -7.10
N ASP A 144 9.85 16.79 -6.63
CA ASP A 144 10.18 18.20 -6.78
C ASP A 144 10.40 18.78 -5.37
N PRO A 145 11.63 19.18 -5.01
CA PRO A 145 11.94 19.70 -3.68
C PRO A 145 11.34 21.08 -3.42
N SER A 146 10.75 21.75 -4.42
CA SER A 146 10.16 23.07 -4.26
C SER A 146 8.69 23.06 -3.83
N VAL A 147 8.05 21.89 -3.80
CA VAL A 147 6.64 21.73 -3.45
C VAL A 147 6.46 20.88 -2.20
N SER A 148 5.49 21.27 -1.36
CA SER A 148 5.06 20.40 -0.26
C SER A 148 4.31 19.19 -0.81
N ALA A 149 4.70 18.02 -0.33
CA ALA A 149 4.10 16.75 -0.71
C ALA A 149 3.76 15.90 0.52
N LEU A 150 2.80 15.01 0.37
CA LEU A 150 2.44 13.98 1.33
C LEU A 150 2.48 12.62 0.66
N TYR A 151 2.84 11.59 1.43
CA TYR A 151 2.96 10.22 0.96
C TYR A 151 2.27 9.29 1.94
N TYR A 152 1.39 8.41 1.46
CA TYR A 152 0.87 7.31 2.26
C TYR A 152 0.89 6.01 1.47
N ALA A 153 0.98 4.89 2.18
CA ALA A 153 0.94 3.57 1.58
C ALA A 153 -0.50 3.06 1.52
N ARG A 154 -0.86 2.42 0.41
CA ARG A 154 -2.09 1.64 0.25
C ARG A 154 -1.73 0.19 -0.07
N VAL A 155 -2.13 -0.72 0.81
CA VAL A 155 -1.98 -2.16 0.60
C VAL A 155 -3.29 -2.71 0.05
N ILE A 156 -3.23 -3.64 -0.89
CA ILE A 156 -4.39 -4.26 -1.53
C ILE A 156 -4.26 -5.77 -1.39
N GLU A 157 -5.32 -6.44 -0.93
CA GLU A 157 -5.44 -7.90 -0.93
C GLU A 157 -5.97 -8.44 -2.27
N ILE A 158 -5.74 -9.72 -2.53
CA ILE A 158 -6.40 -10.43 -3.63
C ILE A 158 -7.93 -10.41 -3.45
N PRO A 159 -8.72 -10.65 -4.52
CA PRO A 159 -10.16 -10.66 -4.42
C PRO A 159 -10.71 -11.64 -3.38
N THR A 160 -11.66 -11.16 -2.58
CA THR A 160 -12.44 -11.94 -1.61
C THR A 160 -13.94 -11.85 -1.93
N PRO A 161 -14.77 -12.78 -1.45
CA PRO A 161 -16.22 -12.64 -1.53
C PRO A 161 -16.66 -11.38 -0.79
N ARG A 162 -17.54 -10.59 -1.39
CA ARG A 162 -18.17 -9.46 -0.69
C ARG A 162 -19.18 -9.96 0.34
N TRP A 163 -19.49 -9.17 1.36
CA TRP A 163 -20.52 -9.52 2.37
C TRP A 163 -21.86 -9.96 1.76
N THR A 164 -22.30 -9.31 0.67
CA THR A 164 -23.52 -9.69 -0.07
C THR A 164 -23.46 -11.08 -0.70
N THR A 165 -22.26 -11.55 -1.05
CA THR A 165 -22.04 -12.91 -1.57
C THR A 165 -22.11 -13.94 -0.46
N TYR A 166 -21.52 -13.66 0.71
CA TYR A 166 -21.66 -14.51 1.89
C TYR A 166 -23.13 -14.67 2.30
N ASP A 167 -23.89 -13.58 2.31
CA ASP A 167 -25.31 -13.61 2.67
C ASP A 167 -26.16 -14.38 1.66
N ALA A 168 -25.93 -14.17 0.36
CA ALA A 168 -26.65 -14.91 -0.69
C ALA A 168 -26.42 -16.42 -0.59
N VAL A 169 -25.16 -16.85 -0.42
CA VAL A 169 -24.82 -18.28 -0.26
C VAL A 169 -25.44 -18.86 1.02
N ARG A 170 -25.34 -18.15 2.14
CA ARG A 170 -25.92 -18.59 3.43
C ARG A 170 -27.45 -18.71 3.37
N ALA A 171 -28.11 -17.82 2.65
CA ALA A 171 -29.56 -17.79 2.52
C ALA A 171 -30.10 -18.68 1.36
N GLY A 172 -29.22 -19.27 0.54
CA GLY A 172 -29.63 -20.00 -0.66
C GLY A 172 -30.29 -19.12 -1.72
N LEU A 173 -29.93 -17.83 -1.76
CA LEU A 173 -30.48 -16.83 -2.68
C LEU A 173 -29.54 -16.58 -3.87
N PRO A 174 -30.05 -16.12 -5.02
CA PRO A 174 -29.20 -15.70 -6.13
C PRO A 174 -28.37 -14.46 -5.75
N LEU A 175 -27.19 -14.32 -6.37
CA LEU A 175 -26.38 -13.12 -6.24
C LEU A 175 -27.13 -11.88 -6.78
N LEU A 176 -26.89 -10.73 -6.14
CA LEU A 176 -27.43 -9.46 -6.58
C LEU A 176 -26.82 -9.05 -7.94
N LYS A 177 -27.67 -8.64 -8.88
CA LYS A 177 -27.23 -8.26 -10.25
C LYS A 177 -26.50 -6.91 -10.32
N ASN A 178 -26.81 -6.00 -9.40
CA ASN A 178 -26.33 -4.61 -9.43
C ASN A 178 -25.23 -4.34 -8.39
N VAL A 179 -24.67 -5.38 -7.78
CA VAL A 179 -23.64 -5.29 -6.75
C VAL A 179 -22.52 -6.25 -7.11
N ALA A 180 -21.27 -5.78 -7.01
CA ALA A 180 -20.12 -6.65 -7.23
C ALA A 180 -20.14 -7.84 -6.25
N SER A 181 -19.89 -9.04 -6.77
CA SER A 181 -19.87 -10.27 -5.98
C SER A 181 -18.53 -10.46 -5.23
N THR A 182 -17.50 -9.71 -5.61
CA THR A 182 -16.19 -9.73 -4.97
C THR A 182 -15.74 -8.33 -4.59
N ILE A 183 -14.80 -8.25 -3.66
CA ILE A 183 -14.13 -7.02 -3.24
C ILE A 183 -12.63 -7.28 -3.09
N GLN A 184 -11.82 -6.23 -3.12
CA GLN A 184 -10.43 -6.28 -2.68
C GLN A 184 -10.30 -5.37 -1.48
N GLU A 185 -9.98 -5.96 -0.33
CA GLU A 185 -9.76 -5.23 0.91
C GLU A 185 -8.45 -4.44 0.84
N ARG A 186 -8.38 -3.37 1.63
CA ARG A 186 -7.30 -2.39 1.57
C ARG A 186 -6.88 -1.95 2.96
N ALA A 187 -5.63 -1.51 3.07
CA ALA A 187 -5.10 -0.80 4.22
C ALA A 187 -4.46 0.51 3.78
N TRP A 188 -4.55 1.55 4.60
CA TRP A 188 -4.00 2.89 4.34
C TRP A 188 -3.25 3.40 5.56
N THR A 189 -2.00 3.82 5.38
CA THR A 189 -1.22 4.43 6.47
C THR A 189 -1.59 5.90 6.67
N SER A 190 -1.31 6.45 7.85
CA SER A 190 -1.17 7.90 8.01
C SER A 190 -0.12 8.45 7.04
N PRO A 191 -0.30 9.69 6.54
CA PRO A 191 0.65 10.28 5.61
C PRO A 191 1.97 10.65 6.30
N ILE A 192 3.05 10.60 5.54
CA ILE A 192 4.33 11.24 5.84
C ILE A 192 4.41 12.52 5.01
N TRP A 193 4.73 13.62 5.66
CA TRP A 193 4.81 14.93 5.03
C TRP A 193 6.25 15.27 4.64
N VAL A 194 6.43 15.87 3.47
CA VAL A 194 7.70 16.39 2.97
C VAL A 194 7.49 17.85 2.61
N SER A 195 8.22 18.73 3.26
CA SER A 195 8.19 20.17 3.01
C SER A 195 9.48 20.61 2.31
N PRO A 196 9.45 21.69 1.50
CA PRO A 196 10.62 22.30 0.89
C PRO A 196 11.71 22.72 1.88
#